data_AF-A0A450UCX6-F1
#
_entry.id   AF-A0A450UCX6-F1
#
_cell.length_a   1.000
_cell.length_b   1.000
_cell.length_c   1.000
_cell.angle_alpha   90.00
_cell.angle_beta   90.00
_cell.angle_gamma   90.00
#
_symmetry.space_group_name_H-M   'P 1'
#
loop_
_entity.id
_entity.type
_entity.pdbx_description
1 polymer ?
#
loop_
_entity_poly.entity_id
_entity_poly.type
_entity_poly.pdbx_seq_one_letter_code
_entity_poly.pdbx_strand_id
1 'polypeptide(L)'
;MLERLEIHYTPNHGSWLNIAEIELSVFTKQCLGRPIPNIEMLRAQAKAWENRPNAAQCGGDWQFTNDKARIKLKSLYPKIKLE
;
A
#
# COMPACT_ATOMS: atom_id res chain seq x y z
N MET A 1 -14.98 -5.83 20.32
CA MET A 1 -13.75 -5.20 19.76
C MET A 1 -13.41 -5.77 18.38
N LEU A 2 -13.57 -7.07 18.14
CA LEU A 2 -13.43 -7.67 16.80
C LEU A 2 -14.55 -7.28 15.81
N GLU A 3 -15.71 -6.84 16.29
CA GLU A 3 -16.89 -6.50 15.46
C GLU A 3 -16.71 -5.29 14.54
N ARG A 4 -15.63 -4.51 14.70
CA ARG A 4 -15.34 -3.31 13.88
C ARG A 4 -14.18 -3.49 12.89
N LEU A 5 -13.56 -4.67 12.85
CA LEU A 5 -12.45 -4.96 11.96
C LEU A 5 -12.97 -5.67 10.70
N GLU A 6 -13.01 -4.95 9.59
CA GLU A 6 -13.30 -5.52 8.27
C GLU A 6 -11.98 -5.86 7.57
N ILE A 7 -11.78 -7.15 7.27
CA ILE A 7 -10.57 -7.64 6.59
C ILE A 7 -10.88 -7.76 5.10
N HIS A 8 -10.18 -6.97 4.28
CA HIS A 8 -10.27 -7.08 2.83
C HIS A 8 -9.16 -7.97 2.27
N TYR A 9 -9.54 -8.87 1.37
CA TYR A 9 -8.57 -9.71 0.66
C TYR A 9 -7.73 -8.86 -0.30
N THR A 10 -6.40 -8.95 -0.18
CA THR A 10 -5.46 -8.38 -1.15
C THR A 10 -4.96 -9.48 -2.08
N PRO A 11 -5.09 -9.36 -3.40
CA PRO A 11 -4.64 -10.38 -4.34
C PRO A 11 -3.11 -10.52 -4.33
N ASN A 12 -2.60 -11.75 -4.41
CA ASN A 12 -1.17 -12.09 -4.30
C ASN A 12 -0.25 -11.32 -5.27
N HIS A 13 -0.75 -10.88 -6.43
CA HIS A 13 0.01 -10.14 -7.45
C HIS A 13 -0.44 -8.67 -7.58
N GLY A 14 -1.21 -8.19 -6.60
CA GLY A 14 -1.74 -6.82 -6.54
C GLY A 14 -0.94 -5.92 -5.61
N SER A 15 0.39 -6.06 -5.54
CA SER A 15 1.25 -5.25 -4.66
C SER A 15 1.09 -3.74 -4.87
N TRP A 16 0.78 -3.33 -6.09
CA TRP A 16 0.48 -1.94 -6.44
C TRP A 16 -0.86 -1.41 -5.90
N LEU A 17 -1.71 -2.28 -5.35
CA LEU A 17 -2.94 -1.93 -4.62
C LEU A 17 -2.75 -1.99 -3.09
N ASN A 18 -1.59 -2.44 -2.62
CA ASN A 18 -1.30 -2.58 -1.20
C ASN A 18 -0.72 -1.29 -0.65
N ILE A 19 -1.45 -0.64 0.26
CA ILE A 19 -1.03 0.62 0.89
C ILE A 19 0.34 0.47 1.59
N ALA A 20 0.57 -0.64 2.29
CA ALA A 20 1.83 -0.86 3.01
C ALA A 20 3.03 -0.94 2.04
N GLU A 21 2.87 -1.56 0.88
CA GLU A 21 3.94 -1.66 -0.13
C GLU A 21 4.20 -0.30 -0.83
N ILE A 22 3.14 0.49 -1.02
CA ILE A 22 3.25 1.86 -1.53
C ILE A 22 4.02 2.73 -0.53
N GLU A 23 3.63 2.71 0.74
CA GLU A 23 4.31 3.47 1.80
C GLU A 23 5.76 3.02 1.96
N LEU A 24 6.05 1.72 1.91
CA LEU A 24 7.41 1.19 1.93
C LEU A 24 8.24 1.69 0.73
N SER A 25 7.64 1.79 -0.45
CA SER A 25 8.30 2.33 -1.64
C SER A 25 8.62 3.82 -1.48
N VAL A 26 7.71 4.60 -0.89
CA VAL A 26 7.93 6.02 -0.59
C VAL A 26 9.02 6.17 0.48
N PHE A 27 8.96 5.40 1.57
CA PHE A 27 9.98 5.37 2.62
C PHE A 27 11.36 5.05 2.03
N THR A 28 11.44 4.05 1.15
CA THR A 28 12.70 3.66 0.51
C THR A 28 13.29 4.81 -0.32
N LYS A 29 12.45 5.48 -1.13
CA LYS A 29 12.87 6.62 -1.95
C LYS A 29 13.30 7.84 -1.13
N GLN A 30 12.64 8.09 0.00
CA GLN A 30 12.88 9.29 0.82
C GLN A 30 13.97 9.10 1.89
N CYS A 31 14.11 7.91 2.45
CA CYS A 31 14.98 7.66 3.60
C CYS A 31 16.15 6.71 3.31
N LEU A 32 16.02 5.80 2.35
CA LEU A 32 17.01 4.73 2.11
C LEU A 32 17.91 4.97 0.90
N GLY A 33 17.99 6.20 0.39
CA GLY A 33 18.90 6.57 -0.71
C GLY A 33 20.39 6.51 -0.37
N ARG A 34 20.74 6.17 0.87
CA ARG A 34 22.11 6.00 1.37
C ARG A 34 22.23 4.74 2.22
N PRO A 35 23.39 4.07 2.24
CA PRO A 35 23.63 2.98 3.17
C PRO A 35 23.55 3.48 4.62
N ILE A 36 22.86 2.71 5.46
CA ILE A 36 22.71 2.99 6.89
C ILE A 36 23.59 1.99 7.65
N PRO A 37 24.50 2.44 8.53
CA PRO A 37 25.58 1.61 9.06
C PRO A 37 25.11 0.61 10.12
N ASN A 38 23.94 0.79 10.73
CA ASN A 38 23.40 -0.14 11.72
C ASN A 38 21.86 -0.07 11.81
N ILE A 39 21.28 -1.11 12.42
CA ILE A 39 19.82 -1.26 12.55
C ILE A 39 19.18 -0.20 13.46
N GLU A 40 19.89 0.28 14.48
CA GLU A 40 19.35 1.28 15.41
C GLU A 40 19.16 2.64 14.73
N MET A 41 20.10 3.04 13.86
CA MET A 41 19.97 4.23 13.03
C MET A 41 18.83 4.09 12.01
N LEU A 42 18.62 2.90 11.45
CA LEU A 42 17.49 2.63 10.55
C LEU A 42 16.16 2.80 11.30
N ARG A 43 16.03 2.23 12.50
CA ARG A 43 14.84 2.36 13.34
C ARG A 43 14.54 3.81 13.71
N ALA A 44 15.57 4.57 14.09
CA ALA A 44 15.43 5.98 14.40
C ALA A 44 14.94 6.80 13.20
N GLN A 45 15.50 6.56 12.00
CA GLN A 45 15.06 7.22 10.78
C GLN A 45 13.64 6.82 10.36
N ALA A 46 13.29 5.54 10.45
CA ALA A 46 11.94 5.06 10.17
C ALA A 46 10.91 5.73 11.10
N LYS A 47 11.19 5.77 12.41
CA LYS A 47 10.32 6.43 13.39
C LYS A 47 10.18 7.94 13.14
N ALA A 48 11.27 8.61 12.79
CA ALA A 48 11.23 10.03 12.45
C ALA A 48 10.44 10.30 11.17
N TRP A 49 10.56 9.43 10.16
CA TRP A 49 9.85 9.54 8.90
C TRP A 49 8.34 9.30 9.05
N GLU A 50 7.94 8.26 9.78
CA GLU A 50 6.53 7.87 10.02
C GLU A 50 5.71 8.99 10.68
N ASN A 51 6.33 9.78 11.56
CA ASN A 51 5.64 10.87 12.25
C ASN A 51 5.02 11.91 11.30
N ARG A 52 5.62 12.15 10.13
CA ARG A 52 5.15 13.17 9.19
C ARG A 52 3.82 12.79 8.52
N PRO A 53 3.68 11.62 7.85
CA PRO A 53 2.39 11.20 7.29
C PRO A 53 1.34 10.94 8.38
N ASN A 54 1.73 10.36 9.53
CA ASN A 54 0.80 10.08 10.62
C ASN A 54 0.22 11.36 11.25
N ALA A 55 1.05 12.38 11.49
CA ALA A 55 0.58 13.66 12.02
C ALA A 55 -0.29 14.43 11.02
N ALA A 56 0.00 14.29 9.72
CA ALA A 56 -0.79 14.90 8.66
C ALA A 56 -2.12 14.16 8.40
N GLN A 57 -2.33 12.97 9.00
CA GLN A 57 -3.41 12.03 8.64
C GLN A 57 -3.54 11.91 7.12
N CYS A 58 -2.40 11.96 6.43
CA CYS A 58 -2.35 12.00 4.98
C CYS A 58 -2.63 10.59 4.47
N GLY A 59 -3.90 10.21 4.44
CA GLY A 59 -4.34 8.99 3.80
C GLY A 59 -3.96 8.99 2.33
N GLY A 60 -3.80 7.81 1.76
CA GLY A 60 -3.61 7.68 0.31
C GLY A 60 -4.82 8.23 -0.45
N ASP A 61 -4.57 9.11 -1.42
CA ASP A 61 -5.59 9.53 -2.39
C ASP A 61 -5.84 8.37 -3.37
N TRP A 62 -6.82 7.53 -3.05
CA TRP A 62 -7.12 6.36 -3.86
C TRP A 62 -7.85 6.72 -5.15
N GLN A 63 -7.10 6.79 -6.26
CA GLN A 63 -7.66 7.12 -7.58
C GLN A 63 -8.05 5.89 -8.42
N PHE A 64 -7.79 4.67 -7.93
CA PHE A 64 -8.09 3.44 -8.64
C PHE A 64 -9.51 2.96 -8.30
N THR A 65 -10.45 3.24 -9.18
CA THR A 65 -11.88 2.93 -8.99
C THR A 65 -12.24 1.55 -9.55
N ASN A 66 -13.37 1.01 -9.10
CA ASN A 66 -13.93 -0.24 -9.65
C ASN A 66 -14.15 -0.18 -11.17
N ASP A 67 -14.53 0.99 -11.71
CA ASP A 67 -14.67 1.21 -13.15
C ASP A 67 -13.33 1.02 -13.89
N LYS A 68 -12.27 1.68 -13.40
CA LYS A 68 -10.92 1.51 -13.93
C LYS A 68 -10.45 0.06 -13.79
N ALA A 69 -10.82 -0.63 -12.70
CA ALA A 69 -10.50 -2.04 -12.50
C ALA A 69 -11.14 -2.94 -13.54
N ARG A 70 -12.41 -2.71 -13.90
CA ARG A 70 -13.12 -3.50 -14.93
C ARG A 70 -12.47 -3.40 -16.30
N ILE A 71 -11.88 -2.25 -16.62
CA ILE A 71 -11.15 -2.04 -17.88
C ILE A 71 -9.75 -2.65 -17.80
N LYS A 72 -8.97 -2.28 -16.78
CA LYS A 72 -7.55 -2.65 -16.65
C LYS A 72 -7.33 -4.13 -16.35
N LEU A 73 -8.22 -4.74 -15.56
CA LEU A 73 -8.13 -6.13 -15.09
C LEU A 73 -9.14 -7.05 -15.80
N LYS A 74 -9.65 -6.65 -16.97
CA LYS A 74 -10.68 -7.37 -17.72
C LYS A 74 -10.38 -8.88 -17.89
N SER A 75 -9.12 -9.25 -18.07
CA SER A 75 -8.70 -10.65 -18.22
C SER A 75 -8.86 -11.50 -16.96
N LEU A 76 -8.90 -10.89 -15.77
CA LEU A 76 -9.06 -11.56 -14.49
C LEU A 76 -10.53 -11.81 -14.13
N TYR A 77 -11.47 -11.15 -14.82
CA TYR A 77 -12.89 -11.37 -14.57
C TYR A 77 -13.34 -12.73 -15.12
N PRO A 78 -14.13 -13.49 -14.36
CA PRO A 78 -14.67 -14.76 -14.84
C PRO A 78 -15.53 -14.52 -16.08
N LYS A 79 -15.30 -15.32 -17.12
CA LYS A 79 -16.17 -15.33 -18.30
C LYS A 79 -17.43 -16.10 -17.94
N ILE A 80 -18.47 -15.38 -17.57
CA ILE A 80 -19.79 -15.96 -17.32
C ILE A 80 -20.28 -16.52 -18.66
N LYS A 81 -20.35 -17.84 -18.79
CA LYS A 81 -21.10 -18.49 -19.86
C LYS A 81 -22.55 -18.46 -19.41
N LEU A 82 -23.38 -17.70 -20.12
CA LEU A 82 -24.83 -17.86 -20.03
C LEU A 82 -25.16 -19.16 -20.78
N GLU A 83 -25.67 -20.15 -20.04
CA GLU A 83 -26.34 -21.33 -20.60
C GLU A 83 -27.76 -20.96 -21.04
#